data_AF-A0A6S6M925-F1
#
_entry.id   AF-A0A6S6M925-F1
#
_cell.length_a   1.000
_cell.length_b   1.000
_cell.length_c   1.000
_cell.angle_alpha   90.00
_cell.angle_beta   90.00
_cell.angle_gamma   90.00
#
_symmetry.space_group_name_H-M   'P 1'
#
loop_
_entity.id
_entity.type
_entity.pdbx_description
1 polymer ?
#
loop_
_entity_poly.entity_id
_entity_poly.type
_entity_poly.pdbx_seq_one_letter_code
_entity_poly.pdbx_strand_id
1 'polypeptide(L)' 'MTHIETSRVNEMIGINIGKVQQVAQRLNTTMELEELESQISELEKTISELKESLMALPYRRVLA' A
#
# COMPACT_ATOMS: atom_id res chain seq x y z
N MET A 1 20.37 11.88 -8.37
CA MET A 1 18.90 11.81 -8.49
C MET A 1 18.41 13.21 -8.73
N THR A 2 17.66 13.44 -9.81
CA THR A 2 17.04 14.76 -10.03
C THR A 2 15.84 14.90 -9.10
N HIS A 3 15.52 16.11 -8.64
CA HIS A 3 14.34 16.37 -7.78
C HIS A 3 13.05 15.73 -8.34
N ILE A 4 12.94 15.61 -9.66
CA ILE A 4 11.83 15.01 -10.40
C ILE A 4 11.67 13.51 -10.07
N GLU A 5 12.76 12.76 -10.01
CA GLU A 5 12.73 11.32 -9.71
C GLU A 5 12.26 11.08 -8.26
N THR A 6 12.72 11.90 -7.31
CA THR A 6 12.31 11.82 -5.90
C THR A 6 10.84 12.20 -5.71
N SER A 7 10.37 13.26 -6.39
CA SER A 7 8.96 13.68 -6.33
C SER A 7 8.02 12.61 -6.88
N ARG A 8 8.40 11.94 -7.98
CA ARG A 8 7.58 10.86 -8.58
C ARG A 8 7.48 9.63 -7.68
N VAL A 9 8.57 9.29 -6.99
CA VAL A 9 8.57 8.19 -6.00
C VAL A 9 7.67 8.54 -4.81
N ASN A 10 7.74 9.77 -4.30
CA ASN A 10 6.88 10.22 -3.21
C ASN A 10 5.40 10.23 -3.59
N GLU A 11 5.08 10.63 -4.82
CA GLU A 11 3.72 10.60 -5.36
C GLU A 11 3.18 9.17 -5.43
N MET A 12 3.98 8.24 -5.97
CA MET A 12 3.62 6.81 -6.04
C MET A 12 3.39 6.20 -4.64
N ILE A 13 4.25 6.52 -3.67
CA ILE A 13 4.09 6.10 -2.28
C ILE A 13 2.80 6.68 -1.70
N GLY A 14 2.53 7.97 -1.89
CA GLY A 14 1.33 8.64 -1.41
C GLY A 14 0.04 8.01 -1.96
N ILE A 15 0.00 7.68 -3.26
CA ILE A 15 -1.14 7.01 -3.88
C ILE A 15 -1.41 5.65 -3.24
N ASN A 16 -0.37 4.85 -3.02
CA ASN A 16 -0.54 3.52 -2.43
C ASN A 16 -0.93 3.57 -0.95
N ILE A 17 -0.42 4.55 -0.19
CA ILE A 17 -0.88 4.81 1.19
C ILE A 17 -2.37 5.17 1.19
N GLY A 18 -2.81 6.02 0.26
CA GLY A 18 -4.22 6.39 0.12
C GLY A 18 -5.13 5.20 -0.16
N LYS A 19 -4.71 4.27 -1.05
CA LYS A 19 -5.45 3.04 -1.32
C LYS A 19 -5.58 2.16 -0.06
N VAL A 20 -4.49 1.98 0.68
CA VAL A 20 -4.49 1.21 1.94
C VAL A 20 -5.44 1.84 2.96
N GLN A 21 -5.42 3.17 3.11
CA GLN A 21 -6.34 3.87 4.01
C GLN A 21 -7.80 3.72 3.60
N GLN A 22 -8.11 3.78 2.30
CA GLN A 22 -9.47 3.59 1.81
C GLN A 22 -10.01 2.18 2.06
N VAL A 23 -9.18 1.15 1.87
CA VAL A 23 -9.58 -0.24 2.18
C VAL A 23 -9.75 -0.40 3.69
N ALA A 24 -8.83 0.13 4.49
CA ALA A 24 -8.91 0.05 5.95
C ALA A 24 -10.14 0.77 6.53
N GLN A 25 -10.58 1.88 5.95
CA GLN A 25 -11.79 2.60 6.36
C GLN A 25 -13.08 1.83 6.08
N ARG A 26 -13.06 0.86 5.17
CA ARG A 26 -14.22 0.02 4.87
C ARG A 26 -14.39 -1.12 5.89
N LEU A 27 -13.33 -1.46 6.63
CA LEU A 27 -13.37 -2.46 7.69
C LEU A 27 -14.15 -1.89 8.89
N ASN A 28 -15.27 -2.53 9.22
CA ASN A 28 -16.11 -2.18 10.36
C ASN A 28 -16.42 -3.43 11.19
N THR A 29 -16.42 -3.30 12.52
CA THR A 29 -16.73 -4.39 13.46
C THR A 29 -18.18 -4.87 13.39
N THR A 30 -19.05 -4.17 12.68
CA THR A 30 -20.44 -4.57 12.45
C THR A 30 -20.64 -5.41 11.19
N MET A 31 -19.58 -5.67 10.43
CA MET A 31 -19.63 -6.47 9.20
C MET A 31 -19.80 -7.95 9.52
N GLU A 32 -20.43 -8.69 8.61
CA GLU A 32 -20.42 -10.16 8.70
C GLU A 32 -19.00 -10.69 8.49
N LEU A 33 -18.68 -11.81 9.13
CA LEU A 33 -17.33 -12.37 9.15
C LEU A 33 -16.79 -12.62 7.74
N GLU A 34 -17.62 -13.13 6.83
CA GLU A 34 -17.23 -13.38 5.43
C GLU A 34 -16.87 -12.10 4.68
N GLU A 35 -17.58 -10.99 4.94
CA GLU A 35 -17.25 -9.69 4.33
C GLU A 35 -15.96 -9.12 4.91
N LEU A 36 -15.72 -9.32 6.21
CA LEU A 36 -14.48 -8.91 6.88
C LEU A 36 -13.28 -9.68 6.32
N GLU A 37 -13.40 -10.99 6.14
CA GLU A 37 -12.37 -11.85 5.54
C GLU A 37 -12.06 -11.43 4.10
N SER A 38 -13.09 -11.11 3.31
CA SER A 38 -12.92 -10.62 1.94
C SER A 38 -12.15 -9.30 1.90
N GLN A 39 -12.51 -8.32 2.76
CA GLN A 39 -11.82 -7.05 2.83
C GLN A 39 -10.39 -7.15 3.36
N ILE A 40 -10.13 -8.05 4.33
CA ILE A 40 -8.78 -8.33 4.81
C ILE A 40 -7.92 -8.89 3.68
N SER A 41 -8.45 -9.82 2.88
CA SER A 41 -7.73 -10.38 1.74
C SER A 41 -7.39 -9.32 0.68
N GLU A 42 -8.32 -8.39 0.40
CA GLU A 42 -8.08 -7.25 -0.50
C GLU A 42 -7.00 -6.30 0.04
N LEU A 43 -6.98 -6.07 1.36
CA LEU A 43 -5.97 -5.27 2.03
C LEU A 43 -4.58 -5.92 1.94
N GLU A 44 -4.48 -7.22 2.22
CA GLU A 44 -3.23 -7.98 2.12
C GLU A 44 -2.65 -7.96 0.70
N LYS A 45 -3.51 -8.10 -0.31
CA LYS A 45 -3.12 -7.96 -1.72
C LYS A 45 -2.57 -6.57 -2.01
N THR A 46 -3.28 -5.51 -1.60
CA THR A 46 -2.86 -4.12 -1.82
C THR A 46 -1.52 -3.82 -1.13
N ILE A 47 -1.30 -4.34 0.07
CA ILE A 47 -0.03 -4.22 0.80
C ILE A 47 1.10 -4.94 0.04
N SER A 48 0.82 -6.11 -0.54
CA SER A 48 1.81 -6.88 -1.30
C SER A 48 2.23 -6.15 -2.58
N GLU A 49 1.28 -5.58 -3.33
CA GLU A 49 1.54 -4.74 -4.50
C GLU A 49 2.39 -3.50 -4.14
N LEU A 50 2.12 -2.87 -2.99
CA LEU A 50 2.94 -1.77 -2.48
C LEU A 50 4.37 -2.23 -2.16
N LYS A 51 4.53 -3.38 -1.49
CA LYS A 51 5.85 -3.94 -1.18
C LYS A 51 6.64 -4.23 -2.47
N GLU A 52 6.02 -4.84 -3.47
CA GLU A 52 6.64 -5.10 -4.77
C GLU A 52 7.07 -3.80 -5.46
N SER A 53 6.18 -2.80 -5.48
CA SER A 53 6.46 -1.47 -6.03
C SER A 53 7.65 -0.80 -5.33
N LEU A 54 7.76 -0.95 -4.00
CA LEU A 54 8.90 -0.44 -3.22
C LEU A 54 10.18 -1.23 -3.49
N MET A 55 10.11 -2.56 -3.66
CA MET A 55 11.26 -3.40 -3.99
C MET A 55 11.80 -3.13 -5.40
N ALA A 56 10.94 -2.71 -6.32
CA ALA A 56 11.32 -2.32 -7.68
C ALA A 56 12.02 -0.95 -7.74
N LEU A 57 12.03 -0.18 -6.65
CA LEU A 57 12.75 1.09 -6.61
C LEU A 57 14.28 0.85 -6.61
N PRO A 58 15.05 1.65 -7.39
CA PRO A 58 16.48 1.43 -7.59
C PRO A 58 17.33 1.61 -6.31
N TYR A 59 16.77 2.14 -5.23
CA TYR A 59 17.42 2.23 -3.93
C TYR A 59 16.75 1.29 -2.92
N ARG A 60 17.25 0.04 -2.84
CA ARG A 60 17.11 -0.78 -1.63
C ARG A 60 17.78 -0.01 -0.49
N ARG A 61 17.00 0.60 0.41
CA ARG A 61 17.51 0.78 1.77
C ARG A 61 17.87 -0.61 2.24
N VAL A 62 19.16 -0.87 2.43
CA VAL A 62 19.63 -1.95 3.30
C VAL A 62 19.03 -1.59 4.66
N LEU A 63 17.88 -2.18 4.98
CA LEU A 63 17.34 -2.18 6.32
C LEU A 63 18.31 -3.07 7.11
N ALA A 64 19.27 -2.42 7.77
CA ALA A 64 20.09 -3.02 8.82
C ALA A 64 19.27 -3.13 10.11
#